data_AF-K1RUZ7-F1
#
_entry.id   AF-K1RUZ7-F1
#
_cell.length_a   1.000
_cell.length_b   1.000
_cell.length_c   1.000
_cell.angle_alpha   90.00
_cell.angle_beta   90.00
_cell.angle_gamma   90.00
#
_symmetry.space_group_name_H-M   'P 1'
#
loop_
_entity.id
_entity.type
_entity.pdbx_description
1 polymer ?
#
loop_
_entity_poly.entity_id
_entity_poly.type
_entity_poly.pdbx_seq_one_letter_code
_entity_poly.pdbx_strand_id
1 'polypeptide(L)'
;MADAGVTSGSIGIINVNAATDSCVMREEGFRSAFEGTDFELLETQYGEGDAAKSQSIAENYITQGVVGIFGCNEGSTTGAGNAIKASGKDNVIGVGFDKSDAILGLIDDGYLLCTMAQNPDVMGYEGVKAAVKAINGESLGGAVTDTGVSVLTKQQ
;
A
#
# COMPACT_ATOMS: atom_id res chain seq x y z
N MET A 1 2.09 6.91 12.93
CA MET A 1 2.71 8.25 12.97
C MET A 1 2.84 8.76 14.41
N ALA A 2 1.74 8.95 15.15
CA ALA A 2 1.77 9.44 16.54
C ALA A 2 2.61 8.58 17.49
N ASP A 3 2.53 7.25 17.39
CA ASP A 3 3.34 6.33 18.20
C ASP A 3 4.85 6.46 17.93
N ALA A 4 5.22 6.95 16.75
CA ALA A 4 6.60 7.28 16.38
C ALA A 4 6.98 8.73 16.74
N GLY A 5 6.11 9.47 17.44
CA GLY A 5 6.32 10.87 17.80
C GLY A 5 6.17 11.86 16.63
N VAL A 6 5.69 11.41 15.47
CA VAL A 6 5.49 12.25 14.28
C VAL A 6 4.05 12.74 14.26
N THR A 7 3.85 14.06 14.36
CA THR A 7 2.52 14.69 14.41
C THR A 7 2.20 15.57 13.19
N SER A 8 3.19 15.90 12.36
CA SER A 8 3.03 16.68 11.13
C SER A 8 4.15 16.37 10.13
N GLY A 9 4.01 16.87 8.90
CA GLY A 9 5.01 16.76 7.83
C GLY A 9 4.42 16.26 6.52
N SER A 10 5.26 16.22 5.47
CA SER A 10 4.83 15.80 4.14
C SER A 10 4.92 14.27 3.98
N ILE A 11 3.98 13.68 3.24
CA ILE A 11 3.92 12.24 2.94
C ILE A 11 3.89 12.06 1.43
N GLY A 12 4.80 11.23 0.91
CA GLY A 12 4.83 10.85 -0.51
C GLY A 12 3.86 9.72 -0.82
N ILE A 13 3.24 9.75 -2.01
CA ILE A 13 2.31 8.70 -2.48
C ILE A 13 2.81 8.16 -3.81
N ILE A 14 3.03 6.85 -3.86
CA ILE A 14 3.45 6.14 -5.06
C ILE A 14 2.32 5.20 -5.48
N ASN A 15 1.73 5.49 -6.63
CA ASN A 15 0.63 4.72 -7.20
C ASN A 15 1.06 4.01 -8.49
N VAL A 16 0.26 3.08 -9.00
CA VAL A 16 0.53 2.36 -10.24
C VAL A 16 0.31 3.30 -11.43
N ASN A 17 -0.93 3.71 -11.65
CA ASN A 17 -1.37 4.67 -12.67
C ASN A 17 -2.78 5.17 -12.31
N ALA A 18 -3.26 6.19 -13.02
CA ALA A 18 -4.59 6.77 -12.82
C ALA A 18 -5.77 5.91 -13.31
N ALA A 19 -5.50 4.74 -13.92
CA ALA A 19 -6.53 3.88 -14.51
C ALA A 19 -6.77 2.58 -13.72
N THR A 20 -5.97 2.32 -12.68
CA THR A 20 -6.10 1.10 -11.87
C THR A 20 -7.02 1.37 -10.69
N ASP A 21 -8.31 1.09 -10.86
CA ASP A 21 -9.38 1.42 -9.88
C ASP A 21 -9.05 1.01 -8.45
N SER A 22 -8.52 -0.21 -8.25
CA SER A 22 -8.16 -0.68 -6.91
C SER A 22 -7.12 0.21 -6.25
N CYS A 23 -6.13 0.70 -7.01
CA CYS A 23 -5.07 1.55 -6.49
C CYS A 23 -5.52 3.01 -6.33
N VAL A 24 -6.45 3.48 -7.17
CA VAL A 24 -7.13 4.77 -6.98
C VAL A 24 -7.92 4.76 -5.67
N MET A 25 -8.74 3.73 -5.42
CA MET A 25 -9.52 3.62 -4.18
C MET A 25 -8.64 3.50 -2.93
N ARG A 26 -7.49 2.82 -3.02
CA ARG A 26 -6.50 2.75 -1.92
C ARG A 26 -5.96 4.14 -1.58
N GLU A 27 -5.61 4.91 -2.60
CA GLU A 27 -5.14 6.28 -2.42
C GLU A 27 -6.22 7.18 -1.86
N GLU A 28 -7.44 7.16 -2.40
CA GLU A 28 -8.56 7.97 -1.91
C GLU A 28 -8.87 7.68 -0.44
N GLY A 29 -8.88 6.40 -0.06
CA GLY A 29 -9.05 5.99 1.34
C GLY A 29 -7.91 6.48 2.22
N PHE A 30 -6.66 6.41 1.74
CA PHE A 30 -5.50 6.94 2.45
C PHE A 30 -5.60 8.46 2.62
N ARG A 31 -5.94 9.20 1.56
CA ARG A 31 -6.10 10.66 1.61
C ARG A 31 -7.18 11.07 2.60
N SER A 32 -8.32 10.40 2.57
CA SER A 32 -9.44 10.63 3.49
C SER A 32 -9.02 10.46 4.96
N ALA A 33 -8.15 9.51 5.26
CA ALA A 33 -7.68 9.26 6.63
C ALA A 33 -6.80 10.38 7.21
N PHE A 34 -6.25 11.27 6.37
CA PHE A 34 -5.43 12.41 6.78
C PHE A 34 -6.16 13.76 6.67
N GLU A 35 -7.42 13.79 6.26
CA GLU A 35 -8.22 15.01 6.25
C GLU A 35 -8.31 15.62 7.67
N GLY A 36 -8.08 16.93 7.76
CA GLY A 36 -8.10 17.65 9.04
C GLY A 36 -6.89 17.39 9.96
N THR A 37 -5.86 16.68 9.46
CA THR A 37 -4.58 16.51 10.17
C THR A 37 -3.54 17.54 9.72
N ASP A 38 -2.43 17.65 10.46
CA ASP A 38 -1.30 18.53 10.11
C ASP A 38 -0.32 17.90 9.09
N PHE A 39 -0.72 16.80 8.43
CA PHE A 39 0.07 16.16 7.39
C PHE A 39 -0.31 16.67 6.00
N GLU A 40 0.71 16.88 5.18
CA GLU A 40 0.54 17.27 3.78
C GLU A 40 0.79 16.06 2.87
N LEU A 41 -0.23 15.66 2.13
CA LEU A 41 -0.07 14.58 1.15
C LEU A 41 0.40 15.16 -0.18
N LEU A 42 1.63 14.86 -0.57
CA LEU A 42 2.23 15.35 -1.80
C LEU A 42 1.48 14.81 -3.04
N GLU A 43 1.76 15.41 -4.20
CA GLU A 43 1.24 14.93 -5.48
C GLU A 43 1.64 13.47 -5.70
N THR A 44 0.69 12.66 -6.16
CA THR A 44 0.91 11.26 -6.48
C THR A 44 1.86 11.11 -7.65
N GLN A 45 2.84 10.23 -7.50
CA GLN A 45 3.75 9.84 -8.56
C GLN A 45 3.47 8.39 -8.98
N TYR A 46 3.56 8.12 -10.29
CA TYR A 46 3.16 6.84 -10.86
C TYR A 46 4.37 5.96 -11.19
N GLY A 47 4.49 4.85 -10.46
CA GLY A 47 5.53 3.84 -10.59
C GLY A 47 5.21 2.74 -11.61
N GLU A 48 4.01 2.71 -12.20
CA GLU A 48 3.53 1.66 -13.12
C GLU A 48 3.57 0.24 -12.52
N GLY A 49 3.58 0.14 -11.19
CA GLY A 49 3.75 -1.11 -10.48
C GLY A 49 5.17 -1.69 -10.56
N ASP A 50 6.13 -0.95 -11.11
CA ASP A 50 7.54 -1.34 -11.16
C ASP A 50 8.29 -0.88 -9.90
N ALA A 51 9.01 -1.81 -9.28
CA ALA A 51 9.71 -1.56 -8.02
C ALA A 51 10.91 -0.60 -8.19
N ALA A 52 11.65 -0.69 -9.29
CA ALA A 52 12.83 0.16 -9.52
C ALA A 52 12.41 1.61 -9.80
N LYS A 53 11.39 1.82 -10.64
CA LYS A 53 10.79 3.13 -10.88
C LYS A 53 10.22 3.73 -9.60
N SER A 54 9.51 2.91 -8.82
CA SER A 54 8.96 3.33 -7.52
C SER A 54 10.05 3.68 -6.52
N GLN A 55 11.19 2.97 -6.52
CA GLN A 55 12.33 3.30 -5.69
C GLN A 55 12.90 4.68 -6.03
N SER A 56 13.14 4.98 -7.31
CA SER A 56 13.64 6.31 -7.71
C SER A 56 12.67 7.44 -7.32
N ILE A 57 11.36 7.20 -7.40
CA ILE A 57 10.35 8.15 -6.92
C ILE A 57 10.46 8.35 -5.40
N ALA A 58 10.57 7.25 -4.64
CA ALA A 58 10.71 7.30 -3.19
C ALA A 58 11.99 8.04 -2.75
N GLU A 59 13.13 7.81 -3.41
CA GLU A 59 14.39 8.51 -3.16
C GLU A 59 14.23 10.03 -3.33
N ASN A 60 13.47 10.47 -4.34
CA ASN A 60 13.16 11.88 -4.54
C ASN A 60 12.30 12.46 -3.41
N TYR A 61 11.31 11.72 -2.91
CA TYR A 61 10.53 12.15 -1.74
C TYR A 61 11.39 12.23 -0.47
N ILE A 62 12.25 11.24 -0.25
CA ILE A 62 13.18 11.23 0.90
C ILE A 62 14.14 12.43 0.86
N THR A 63 14.56 12.83 -0.34
CA THR A 63 15.38 14.03 -0.56
C THR A 63 14.60 15.32 -0.27
N GLN A 64 13.30 15.35 -0.61
CA GLN A 64 12.39 16.45 -0.27
C GLN A 64 12.07 16.52 1.24
N GLY A 65 12.44 15.51 2.02
CA GLY A 65 12.29 15.51 3.48
C GLY A 65 10.92 15.04 3.97
N VAL A 66 10.25 14.15 3.23
CA VAL A 66 9.01 13.52 3.71
C VAL A 66 9.23 12.78 5.03
N VAL A 67 8.18 12.73 5.85
CA VAL A 67 8.14 11.94 7.09
C VAL A 67 7.55 10.55 6.88
N GLY A 68 6.91 10.32 5.73
CA GLY A 68 6.40 9.00 5.36
C GLY A 68 6.17 8.82 3.87
N ILE A 69 6.03 7.56 3.47
CA ILE A 69 5.75 7.15 2.08
C ILE A 69 4.68 6.06 2.09
N PHE A 70 3.68 6.21 1.22
CA PHE A 70 2.65 5.21 0.98
C PHE A 70 2.78 4.60 -0.42
N GLY A 71 2.86 3.26 -0.49
CA GLY A 71 2.84 2.49 -1.73
C GLY A 71 1.48 1.82 -2.00
N CYS A 72 0.87 2.10 -3.15
CA CYS A 72 -0.50 1.64 -3.44
C CYS A 72 -0.59 0.19 -3.95
N ASN A 73 0.53 -0.48 -4.25
CA ASN A 73 0.61 -1.89 -4.65
C ASN A 73 1.97 -2.50 -4.27
N GLU A 74 2.19 -3.79 -4.57
CA GLU A 74 3.43 -4.50 -4.30
C GLU A 74 4.69 -3.77 -4.82
N GLY A 75 4.70 -3.35 -6.09
CA GLY A 75 5.84 -2.67 -6.70
C GLY A 75 6.16 -1.34 -6.02
N SER A 76 5.13 -0.52 -5.78
CA SER A 76 5.27 0.74 -5.06
C SER A 76 5.74 0.56 -3.62
N THR A 77 5.23 -0.46 -2.92
CA THR A 77 5.59 -0.78 -1.54
C THR A 77 7.03 -1.26 -1.43
N THR A 78 7.44 -2.16 -2.33
CA THR A 78 8.81 -2.68 -2.40
C THR A 78 9.79 -1.55 -2.73
N GLY A 79 9.47 -0.71 -3.72
CA GLY A 79 10.30 0.44 -4.09
C GLY A 79 10.47 1.45 -2.94
N ALA A 80 9.38 1.77 -2.23
CA ALA A 80 9.42 2.65 -1.06
C ALA A 80 10.32 2.09 0.06
N GLY A 81 10.13 0.82 0.44
CA GLY A 81 10.95 0.20 1.48
C GLY A 81 12.43 0.09 1.10
N ASN A 82 12.73 -0.23 -0.16
CA ASN A 82 14.11 -0.24 -0.68
C ASN A 82 14.77 1.13 -0.62
N ALA A 83 14.04 2.20 -0.98
CA ALA A 83 14.56 3.56 -0.91
C ALA A 83 14.83 3.98 0.55
N ILE A 84 13.93 3.66 1.48
CA ILE A 84 14.12 3.92 2.91
C ILE A 84 15.37 3.18 3.41
N LYS A 85 15.49 1.88 3.11
CA LYS A 85 16.67 1.06 3.42
C LYS A 85 17.96 1.67 2.88
N ALA A 86 17.97 2.07 1.61
CA ALA A 86 19.15 2.65 0.95
C ALA A 86 19.52 4.03 1.49
N SER A 87 18.54 4.82 1.93
CA SER A 87 18.76 6.17 2.45
C SER A 87 19.52 6.21 3.78
N GLY A 88 19.49 5.11 4.54
CA GLY A 88 20.01 5.06 5.91
C GLY A 88 19.28 6.01 6.88
N LYS A 89 18.09 6.48 6.51
CA LYS A 89 17.26 7.36 7.34
C LYS A 89 16.21 6.53 8.10
N ASP A 90 16.34 6.50 9.40
CA ASP A 90 15.43 5.76 10.28
C ASP A 90 14.14 6.54 10.61
N ASN A 91 14.02 7.78 10.14
CA ASN A 91 12.91 8.69 10.46
C ASN A 91 11.82 8.76 9.39
N VAL A 92 11.92 7.99 8.31
CA VAL A 92 10.91 7.93 7.24
C VAL A 92 10.04 6.68 7.45
N ILE A 93 8.74 6.87 7.62
CA ILE A 93 7.79 5.78 7.87
C ILE A 93 7.21 5.29 6.55
N GLY A 94 7.55 4.06 6.15
CA GLY A 94 6.98 3.40 4.98
C GLY A 94 5.77 2.53 5.31
N VAL A 95 4.68 2.66 4.55
CA VAL A 95 3.50 1.78 4.60
C VAL A 95 3.05 1.43 3.19
N GLY A 96 2.39 0.28 2.99
CA GLY A 96 1.95 -0.08 1.65
C GLY A 96 0.97 -1.24 1.59
N PHE A 97 0.93 -1.90 0.44
CA PHE A 97 0.01 -3.00 0.12
C PHE A 97 0.75 -4.24 -0.34
N ASP A 98 0.05 -5.37 -0.20
CA ASP A 98 0.48 -6.72 -0.57
C ASP A 98 1.52 -7.33 0.39
N LYS A 99 1.81 -8.63 0.25
CA LYS A 99 2.52 -9.43 1.28
C LYS A 99 3.57 -10.39 0.72
N SER A 100 4.33 -9.96 -0.28
CA SER A 100 5.45 -10.76 -0.81
C SER A 100 6.56 -10.91 0.24
N ASP A 101 7.39 -11.95 0.10
CA ASP A 101 8.54 -12.18 0.99
C ASP A 101 9.48 -10.97 1.05
N ALA A 102 9.59 -10.21 -0.04
CA ALA A 102 10.36 -8.97 -0.10
C ALA A 102 9.78 -7.90 0.84
N ILE A 103 8.45 -7.70 0.82
CA ILE A 103 7.77 -6.74 1.69
C ILE A 103 7.88 -7.19 3.16
N LEU A 104 7.66 -8.48 3.44
CA LEU A 104 7.78 -9.01 4.79
C LEU A 104 9.20 -8.87 5.33
N GLY A 105 10.22 -9.15 4.51
CA GLY A 105 11.62 -8.92 4.88
C GLY A 105 11.92 -7.44 5.18
N LEU A 106 11.35 -6.50 4.42
CA LEU A 106 11.49 -5.06 4.68
C LEU A 106 10.79 -4.65 5.99
N ILE A 107 9.67 -5.29 6.36
CA ILE A 107 9.01 -5.07 7.66
C ILE A 107 9.88 -5.63 8.80
N ASP A 108 10.40 -6.85 8.64
CA ASP A 108 11.26 -7.50 9.63
C ASP A 108 12.55 -6.72 9.87
N ASP A 109 13.15 -6.20 8.80
CA ASP A 109 14.32 -5.33 8.85
C ASP A 109 13.98 -3.93 9.44
N GLY A 110 12.70 -3.54 9.50
CA GLY A 110 12.24 -2.26 10.07
C GLY A 110 12.19 -1.10 9.08
N TYR A 111 12.30 -1.36 7.77
CA TYR A 111 12.23 -0.34 6.71
C TYR A 111 10.80 -0.07 6.21
N LEU A 112 9.86 -0.96 6.57
CA LEU A 112 8.42 -0.74 6.44
C LEU A 112 7.78 -0.94 7.81
N LEU A 113 6.86 -0.04 8.17
CA LEU A 113 6.10 -0.14 9.41
C LEU A 113 5.04 -1.24 9.33
N CYS A 114 4.30 -1.26 8.22
CA CYS A 114 3.25 -2.24 7.98
C CYS A 114 2.91 -2.34 6.49
N THR A 115 2.19 -3.41 6.14
CA THR A 115 1.55 -3.56 4.84
C THR A 115 0.12 -4.05 4.98
N MET A 116 -0.76 -3.62 4.07
CA MET A 116 -2.13 -4.10 3.94
C MET A 116 -2.13 -5.35 3.04
N ALA A 117 -2.35 -6.50 3.67
CA ALA A 117 -2.47 -7.79 2.99
C ALA A 117 -3.92 -8.09 2.59
N GLN A 118 -4.09 -8.46 1.33
CA GLN A 118 -5.36 -8.97 0.79
C GLN A 118 -5.46 -10.49 1.01
N ASN A 119 -6.65 -11.04 0.77
CA ASN A 119 -6.95 -12.47 0.90
C ASN A 119 -7.20 -13.14 -0.47
N PRO A 120 -6.16 -13.35 -1.30
CA PRO A 120 -6.32 -13.88 -2.66
C PRO A 120 -6.91 -15.30 -2.68
N ASP A 121 -6.64 -16.13 -1.67
CA ASP A 121 -7.22 -17.48 -1.57
C ASP A 121 -8.74 -17.43 -1.39
N VAL A 122 -9.23 -16.48 -0.57
CA VAL A 122 -10.67 -16.27 -0.37
C VAL A 122 -11.30 -15.70 -1.64
N MET A 123 -10.63 -14.75 -2.30
CA MET A 123 -11.07 -14.21 -3.60
C MET A 123 -11.21 -15.31 -4.65
N GLY A 124 -10.21 -16.20 -4.75
CA GLY A 124 -10.24 -17.33 -5.68
C GLY A 124 -11.33 -18.35 -5.35
N TYR A 125 -11.44 -18.73 -4.08
CA TYR A 125 -12.46 -19.68 -3.61
C TYR A 125 -13.89 -19.16 -3.85
N GLU A 126 -14.19 -17.94 -3.38
CA GLU A 126 -15.52 -17.34 -3.57
C GLU A 126 -15.81 -17.05 -5.05
N GLY A 127 -14.79 -16.68 -5.84
CA GLY A 127 -14.91 -16.50 -7.28
C GLY A 127 -15.30 -17.78 -8.02
N VAL A 128 -14.62 -18.90 -7.74
CA VAL A 128 -14.95 -20.20 -8.34
C VAL A 128 -16.34 -20.67 -7.88
N LYS A 129 -16.66 -20.52 -6.60
CA LYS A 129 -17.97 -20.85 -6.02
C LYS A 129 -19.09 -20.04 -6.69
N ALA A 130 -18.88 -18.76 -6.94
CA ALA A 130 -19.82 -17.91 -7.68
C ALA A 130 -19.99 -18.37 -9.14
N ALA A 131 -18.89 -18.74 -9.81
CA ALA A 131 -18.95 -19.26 -11.18
C ALA A 131 -19.74 -20.58 -11.28
N VAL A 132 -19.56 -21.51 -10.34
CA VAL A 132 -20.32 -22.77 -10.27
C VAL A 132 -21.82 -22.50 -10.11
N LYS A 133 -22.20 -21.59 -9.19
CA LYS A 133 -23.60 -21.18 -9.01
C LYS A 133 -24.20 -20.60 -10.29
N ALA A 134 -23.48 -19.72 -10.97
CA ALA A 134 -23.93 -19.12 -12.22
C ALA A 134 -24.15 -20.16 -13.33
N ILE A 135 -23.24 -21.14 -13.48
CA ILE A 135 -23.38 -22.24 -14.45
C ILE A 135 -24.61 -23.11 -14.14
N ASN A 136 -24.97 -23.26 -12.86
CA ASN A 136 -26.17 -23.99 -12.43
C ASN A 136 -27.47 -23.16 -12.56
N GLY A 137 -27.41 -21.95 -13.10
CA GLY A 137 -28.58 -21.09 -13.29
C GLY A 137 -29.03 -20.34 -12.04
N GLU A 138 -28.22 -20.34 -10.97
CA GLU A 138 -28.50 -19.56 -9.77
C GLU A 138 -28.17 -18.07 -10.00
N SER A 139 -29.05 -17.19 -9.54
CA SER A 139 -28.79 -15.74 -9.54
C SER A 139 -27.88 -15.37 -8.36
N LEU A 140 -26.81 -14.63 -8.64
CA LEU A 140 -25.91 -14.07 -7.63
C LEU A 140 -26.41 -12.73 -7.03
N GLY A 141 -27.51 -12.18 -7.56
CA GLY A 141 -28.16 -10.98 -7.03
C GLY A 141 -27.30 -9.71 -7.00
N GLY A 142 -26.18 -9.66 -7.74
CA GLY A 142 -25.22 -8.56 -7.68
C GLY A 142 -24.45 -8.51 -6.35
N ALA A 143 -24.35 -9.62 -5.62
CA ALA A 143 -23.66 -9.67 -4.34
C ALA A 143 -22.18 -9.27 -4.48
N VAL A 144 -21.75 -8.30 -3.68
CA VAL A 144 -20.34 -7.95 -3.48
C VAL A 144 -19.87 -8.68 -2.22
N THR A 145 -18.84 -9.49 -2.34
CA THR A 145 -18.24 -10.21 -1.21
C THR A 145 -16.97 -9.48 -0.79
N ASP A 146 -17.00 -8.88 0.40
CA ASP A 146 -15.78 -8.39 1.03
C ASP A 146 -14.92 -9.59 1.47
N THR A 147 -13.71 -9.65 0.93
CA THR A 147 -12.77 -10.74 1.23
C THR A 147 -11.84 -10.42 2.39
N GLY A 148 -11.96 -9.22 2.96
CA GLY A 148 -11.18 -8.72 4.08
C GLY A 148 -9.77 -8.26 3.69
N VAL A 149 -9.24 -7.36 4.53
CA VAL A 149 -7.86 -6.88 4.49
C VAL A 149 -7.29 -7.01 5.90
N SER A 150 -6.04 -7.44 6.01
CA SER A 150 -5.30 -7.51 7.28
C SER A 150 -4.10 -6.57 7.24
N VAL A 151 -3.80 -5.92 8.36
CA VAL A 151 -2.57 -5.14 8.50
C VAL A 151 -1.49 -6.06 9.06
N LEU A 152 -0.42 -6.27 8.31
CA LEU A 152 0.73 -7.06 8.74
C LEU A 152 1.81 -6.13 9.28
N THR A 153 2.42 -6.52 10.39
CA THR A 153 3.45 -5.76 11.09
C THR A 153 4.56 -6.71 11.53
N LYS A 154 5.69 -6.20 12.03
CA LYS A 154 6.78 -7.05 12.53
C LYS A 154 6.35 -8.02 13.65
N GLN A 155 5.24 -7.77 14.33
CA GLN A 155 4.73 -8.62 15.42
C GLN A 155 3.59 -9.56 14.99
N GLN A 156 3.09 -9.45 13.75
CA GLN A 156 1.91 -10.17 13.26
C GLN A 156 1.96 -10.43 11.75
#